data_AF-A0A2E5KM71-F1
#
_entry.id   AF-A0A2E5KM71-F1
#
_cell.length_a   1.000
_cell.length_b   1.000
_cell.length_c   1.000
_cell.angle_alpha   90.00
_cell.angle_beta   90.00
_cell.angle_gamma   90.00
#
_symmetry.space_group_name_H-M   'P 1'
#
loop_
_entity.id
_entity.type
_entity.pdbx_description
1 polymer ?
#
loop_
_entity_poly.entity_id
_entity_poly.type
_entity_poly.pdbx_seq_one_letter_code
_entity_poly.pdbx_strand_id
1 'polypeptide(L)'
;MARAKIFVQERFGNVPLINVETIQRNIEHTTFPVPNDDDHAGTDDYPGFLRAADLIGQLGDVDYLRKVSGLFHEFQETGAAEALGYTSASDLRQAYPKFFWNGVRPYIKDALGFLRVTQDGKAWIANLYGNVFAAEHGAPGLGRPG
;
A
#
# COMPACT_ATOMS: atom_id res chain seq x y z
N MET A 1 12.34 -1.24 -0.04
CA MET A 1 12.57 -1.59 1.38
C MET A 1 14.02 -1.46 1.82
N ALA A 2 15.00 -2.00 1.07
CA ALA A 2 16.43 -1.93 1.43
C ALA A 2 16.95 -0.50 1.75
N ARG A 3 16.57 0.50 0.96
CA ARG A 3 16.97 1.91 1.19
C ARG A 3 16.40 2.51 2.48
N ALA A 4 15.14 2.18 2.82
CA ALA A 4 14.51 2.67 4.05
C ALA A 4 15.20 2.10 5.29
N LYS A 5 15.60 0.81 5.26
CA LYS A 5 16.36 0.19 6.35
C LYS A 5 17.72 0.86 6.57
N ILE A 6 18.45 1.14 5.47
CA ILE A 6 19.72 1.87 5.52
C ILE A 6 19.53 3.25 6.13
N PHE A 7 18.53 4.00 5.68
CA PHE A 7 18.23 5.31 6.23
C PHE A 7 17.95 5.28 7.74
N VAL A 8 17.15 4.32 8.22
CA VAL A 8 16.88 4.18 9.66
C VAL A 8 18.16 3.87 10.43
N GLN A 9 19.04 3.01 9.89
CA GLN A 9 20.33 2.71 10.50
C GLN A 9 21.22 3.95 10.61
N GLU A 10 21.37 4.68 9.51
CA GLU A 10 22.22 5.88 9.44
C GLU A 10 21.70 6.99 10.37
N ARG A 11 20.37 7.16 10.42
CA ARG A 11 19.75 8.26 11.17
C ARG A 11 19.63 7.96 12.66
N PHE A 12 19.35 6.73 13.04
CA PHE A 12 18.94 6.37 14.40
C PHE A 12 19.81 5.30 15.06
N GLY A 13 20.81 4.74 14.36
CA GLY A 13 21.67 3.67 14.88
C GLY A 13 22.43 4.00 16.17
N ASN A 14 22.63 5.29 16.44
CA ASN A 14 23.31 5.78 17.65
C ASN A 14 22.36 6.38 18.69
N VAL A 15 21.04 6.26 18.52
CA VAL A 15 20.04 6.79 19.46
C VAL A 15 19.65 5.69 20.45
N PRO A 16 20.07 5.76 21.73
CA PRO A 16 19.91 4.63 22.67
C PRO A 16 18.45 4.25 22.97
N LEU A 17 17.50 5.17 22.78
CA LEU A 17 16.08 4.95 23.03
C LEU A 17 15.34 4.29 21.86
N ILE A 18 16.00 4.13 20.70
CA ILE A 18 15.37 3.63 19.48
C ILE A 18 15.95 2.24 19.17
N ASN A 19 15.08 1.23 19.17
CA ASN A 19 15.45 -0.09 18.67
C ASN A 19 15.36 -0.10 17.13
N VAL A 20 16.48 0.15 16.46
CA VAL A 20 16.57 0.17 15.00
C VAL A 20 16.24 -1.18 14.37
N GLU A 21 16.66 -2.29 14.99
CA GLU A 21 16.39 -3.63 14.48
C GLU A 21 14.89 -3.92 14.40
N THR A 22 14.13 -3.56 15.44
CA THR A 22 12.67 -3.69 15.44
C THR A 22 12.03 -2.87 14.33
N ILE A 23 12.45 -1.62 14.14
CA ILE A 23 11.91 -0.76 13.07
C ILE A 23 12.23 -1.35 11.69
N GLN A 24 13.46 -1.79 11.49
CA GLN A 24 13.91 -2.40 10.25
C GLN A 24 13.13 -3.68 9.92
N ARG A 25 12.87 -4.52 10.92
CA ARG A 25 12.03 -5.71 10.77
C ARG A 25 10.61 -5.32 10.38
N ASN A 26 10.00 -4.34 11.05
CA ASN A 26 8.66 -3.87 10.68
C ASN A 26 8.62 -3.33 9.23
N ILE A 27 9.65 -2.63 8.77
CA ILE A 27 9.76 -2.15 7.38
C ILE A 27 9.80 -3.30 6.37
N GLU A 28 10.34 -4.47 6.71
CA GLU A 28 10.33 -5.63 5.80
C GLU A 28 8.90 -6.12 5.53
N HIS A 29 8.00 -6.00 6.51
CA HIS A 29 6.59 -6.39 6.35
C HIS A 29 5.80 -5.50 5.39
N THR A 30 6.38 -4.38 4.92
CA THR A 30 5.79 -3.56 3.84
C THR A 30 6.24 -4.02 2.45
N THR A 31 6.96 -5.13 2.33
CA THR A 31 7.34 -5.69 1.02
C THR A 31 6.09 -6.10 0.23
N PHE A 32 6.12 -5.78 -1.07
CA PHE A 32 5.03 -6.09 -1.99
C PHE A 32 5.56 -6.92 -3.18
N PRO A 33 4.84 -7.96 -3.64
CA PRO A 33 3.60 -8.51 -3.08
C PRO A 33 3.77 -9.04 -1.66
N VAL A 34 2.71 -8.96 -0.85
CA VAL A 34 2.76 -9.45 0.54
C VAL A 34 3.05 -10.95 0.52
N PRO A 35 4.13 -11.42 1.16
CA PRO A 35 4.44 -12.84 1.22
C PRO A 35 3.28 -13.65 1.81
N ASN A 36 3.01 -14.81 1.23
CA ASN A 36 2.00 -15.74 1.74
C ASN A 36 2.64 -16.68 2.78
N ASP A 37 3.03 -16.11 3.91
CA ASP A 37 3.60 -16.81 5.06
C ASP A 37 2.91 -16.39 6.37
N ASP A 38 3.14 -17.16 7.44
CA ASP A 38 2.52 -16.92 8.75
C ASP A 38 3.03 -15.62 9.40
N ASP A 39 4.27 -15.22 9.11
CA ASP A 39 4.89 -14.00 9.65
C ASP A 39 4.18 -12.72 9.15
N HIS A 40 3.52 -12.79 7.99
CA HIS A 40 2.77 -11.70 7.40
C HIS A 40 1.25 -11.83 7.63
N ALA A 41 0.76 -12.77 8.42
CA ALA A 41 -0.68 -12.95 8.65
C ALA A 41 -1.30 -11.91 9.61
N GLY A 42 -0.50 -11.37 10.54
CA GLY A 42 -0.96 -10.42 11.58
C GLY A 42 -1.43 -9.07 11.02
N THR A 43 -2.54 -8.54 11.55
CA THR A 43 -3.15 -7.28 11.08
C THR A 43 -3.46 -6.27 12.18
N ASP A 44 -3.25 -6.65 13.43
CA ASP A 44 -3.55 -5.89 14.64
C ASP A 44 -2.31 -5.58 15.51
N ASP A 45 -1.13 -5.74 14.93
CA ASP A 45 0.17 -5.47 15.55
C ASP A 45 0.97 -4.39 14.80
N TYR A 46 2.14 -4.01 15.32
CA TYR A 46 2.95 -2.94 14.71
C TYR A 46 3.38 -3.22 13.26
N PRO A 47 3.90 -4.41 12.90
CA PRO A 47 4.17 -4.76 11.51
C PRO A 47 2.91 -4.68 10.63
N GLY A 48 1.78 -5.24 11.11
CA GLY A 48 0.51 -5.22 10.41
C GLY A 48 0.00 -3.80 10.15
N PHE A 49 0.07 -2.92 11.15
CA PHE A 49 -0.31 -1.51 10.98
C PHE A 49 0.62 -0.74 10.05
N LEU A 50 1.93 -0.99 10.11
CA LEU A 50 2.88 -0.33 9.22
C LEU A 50 2.62 -0.71 7.76
N ARG A 51 2.40 -2.01 7.50
CA ARG A 51 1.98 -2.49 6.18
C ARG A 51 0.65 -1.90 5.76
N ALA A 52 -0.34 -1.85 6.65
CA ALA A 52 -1.63 -1.28 6.33
C ALA A 52 -1.52 0.21 5.98
N ALA A 53 -0.68 0.97 6.70
CA ALA A 53 -0.41 2.36 6.41
C ALA A 53 0.25 2.55 5.03
N ASP A 54 1.23 1.71 4.67
CA ASP A 54 1.87 1.73 3.36
C ASP A 54 0.85 1.45 2.23
N LEU A 55 0.07 0.38 2.36
CA LEU A 55 -0.97 0.01 1.40
C LEU A 55 -2.05 1.10 1.26
N ILE A 56 -2.59 1.60 2.38
CA ILE A 56 -3.61 2.66 2.37
C ILE A 56 -3.05 3.95 1.78
N GLY A 57 -1.80 4.32 2.08
CA GLY A 57 -1.15 5.50 1.55
C GLY A 57 -1.00 5.45 0.03
N GLN A 58 -0.60 4.30 -0.51
CA GLN A 58 -0.49 4.11 -1.96
C GLN A 58 -1.86 4.11 -2.64
N LEU A 59 -2.82 3.35 -2.10
CA LEU A 59 -4.09 3.06 -2.77
C LEU A 59 -5.17 4.13 -2.54
N GLY A 60 -5.08 4.85 -1.42
CA GLY A 60 -5.97 5.95 -1.05
C GLY A 60 -5.54 7.30 -1.61
N ASP A 61 -4.43 7.36 -2.34
CA ASP A 61 -4.00 8.56 -3.05
C ASP A 61 -5.08 8.97 -4.07
N VAL A 62 -5.55 10.22 -4.00
CA VAL A 62 -6.56 10.76 -4.94
C VAL A 62 -6.11 10.72 -6.40
N ASP A 63 -4.80 10.73 -6.63
CA ASP A 63 -4.19 10.63 -7.94
C ASP A 63 -3.82 9.20 -8.34
N TYR A 64 -4.16 8.19 -7.53
CA TYR A 64 -3.75 6.80 -7.76
C TYR A 64 -4.00 6.36 -9.20
N LEU A 65 -5.23 6.52 -9.70
CA LEU A 65 -5.60 6.12 -11.06
C LEU A 65 -4.87 6.89 -12.16
N ARG A 66 -4.43 8.12 -11.88
CA ARG A 66 -3.61 8.93 -12.79
C ARG A 66 -2.15 8.46 -12.81
N LYS A 67 -1.68 7.92 -11.69
CA LYS A 67 -0.31 7.42 -11.48
C LYS A 67 -0.11 5.96 -11.90
N VAL A 68 -1.19 5.23 -12.22
CA VAL A 68 -1.14 3.81 -12.63
C VAL A 68 -0.13 3.54 -13.74
N SER A 69 0.04 4.44 -14.72
CA SER A 69 1.03 4.27 -15.78
C SER A 69 2.48 4.31 -15.27
N GLY A 70 2.78 5.16 -14.29
CA GLY A 70 4.09 5.20 -13.63
C GLY A 70 4.32 3.97 -12.76
N LEU A 71 3.30 3.54 -12.01
CA LEU A 71 3.35 2.33 -11.20
C LEU A 71 3.59 1.07 -12.05
N PHE A 72 2.97 0.99 -13.23
CA PHE A 72 3.22 -0.09 -14.17
C PHE A 72 4.68 -0.13 -14.62
N HIS A 73 5.31 1.02 -14.88
CA HIS A 73 6.73 1.10 -15.24
C HIS A 73 7.63 0.58 -14.10
N GLU A 74 7.35 0.95 -12.85
CA GLU A 74 8.06 0.43 -11.69
C GLU A 74 7.88 -1.09 -11.52
N PHE A 75 6.69 -1.60 -11.81
CA PHE A 75 6.41 -3.03 -11.79
C PHE A 75 7.17 -3.78 -12.89
N GLN A 76 7.37 -3.16 -14.06
CA GLN A 76 8.21 -3.74 -15.10
C GLN A 76 9.68 -3.78 -14.68
N GLU A 77 10.21 -2.71 -14.10
CA GLU A 77 11.61 -2.64 -13.63
C GLU A 77 11.93 -3.67 -12.54
N THR A 78 10.94 -3.98 -11.69
CA THR A 78 11.08 -4.92 -10.57
C THR A 78 10.72 -6.37 -10.92
N GLY A 79 10.20 -6.62 -12.14
CA GLY A 79 9.67 -7.92 -12.54
C GLY A 79 8.30 -8.27 -11.94
N ALA A 80 7.71 -7.37 -11.14
CA ALA A 80 6.40 -7.56 -10.52
C ALA A 80 5.26 -7.62 -11.57
N ALA A 81 5.39 -6.89 -12.68
CA ALA A 81 4.40 -6.92 -13.76
C ALA A 81 4.26 -8.33 -14.36
N GLU A 82 5.38 -9.01 -14.62
CA GLU A 82 5.41 -10.38 -15.13
C GLU A 82 4.88 -11.38 -14.10
N ALA A 83 5.34 -11.27 -12.84
CA ALA A 83 4.90 -12.13 -11.75
C ALA A 83 3.38 -12.07 -11.50
N LEU A 84 2.76 -10.91 -11.77
CA LEU A 84 1.32 -10.67 -11.62
C LEU A 84 0.52 -10.85 -12.92
N GLY A 85 1.20 -11.13 -14.05
CA GLY A 85 0.58 -11.35 -15.35
C GLY A 85 0.04 -10.08 -16.03
N TYR A 86 0.62 -8.91 -15.74
CA TYR A 86 0.23 -7.63 -16.34
C TYR A 86 1.10 -7.29 -17.54
N THR A 87 0.46 -6.99 -18.69
CA THR A 87 1.14 -6.62 -19.93
C THR A 87 1.02 -5.13 -20.26
N SER A 88 0.10 -4.42 -19.61
CA SER A 88 -0.10 -2.98 -19.79
C SER A 88 -0.60 -2.27 -18.52
N ALA A 89 -0.48 -0.94 -18.50
CA ALA A 89 -1.08 -0.11 -17.45
C ALA A 89 -2.63 -0.23 -17.42
N SER A 90 -3.25 -0.55 -18.56
CA SER A 90 -4.68 -0.84 -18.63
C SER A 90 -5.03 -2.13 -17.89
N ASP A 91 -4.20 -3.17 -18.04
CA ASP A 91 -4.37 -4.44 -17.33
C ASP A 91 -4.26 -4.22 -15.83
N LEU A 92 -3.29 -3.42 -15.39
CA LEU A 92 -3.12 -3.05 -13.99
C LEU A 92 -4.36 -2.31 -13.45
N ARG A 93 -4.93 -1.38 -14.23
CA ARG A 93 -6.17 -0.68 -13.86
C ARG A 93 -7.37 -1.61 -13.78
N GLN A 94 -7.52 -2.54 -14.72
CA GLN A 94 -8.63 -3.51 -14.74
C GLN A 94 -8.50 -4.56 -13.64
N ALA A 95 -7.27 -4.96 -13.31
CA ALA A 95 -7.01 -5.89 -12.22
C ALA A 95 -7.15 -5.23 -10.84
N TYR A 96 -7.09 -3.90 -10.77
CA TYR A 96 -7.08 -3.14 -9.52
C TYR A 96 -8.19 -3.51 -8.53
N PRO A 97 -9.47 -3.65 -8.92
CA PRO A 97 -10.51 -4.01 -7.96
C PRO A 97 -10.28 -5.41 -7.37
N LYS A 98 -9.96 -6.39 -8.21
CA LYS A 98 -9.67 -7.76 -7.77
C LYS A 98 -8.45 -7.78 -6.86
N PHE A 99 -7.40 -7.03 -7.21
CA PHE A 99 -6.21 -6.87 -6.40
C PHE A 99 -6.54 -6.25 -5.05
N PHE A 100 -7.34 -5.18 -5.01
CA PHE A 100 -7.76 -4.55 -3.77
C PHE A 100 -8.54 -5.53 -2.87
N TRP A 101 -9.57 -6.19 -3.39
CA TRP A 101 -10.43 -7.05 -2.58
C TRP A 101 -9.73 -8.30 -2.07
N ASN A 102 -8.85 -8.90 -2.88
CA ASN A 102 -8.21 -10.18 -2.53
C ASN A 102 -6.80 -10.02 -1.94
N GLY A 103 -6.06 -9.00 -2.38
CA GLY A 103 -4.65 -8.81 -2.03
C GLY A 103 -4.38 -7.69 -1.02
N VAL A 104 -5.32 -6.75 -0.81
CA VAL A 104 -5.12 -5.61 0.10
C VAL A 104 -6.09 -5.67 1.27
N ARG A 105 -7.39 -5.81 0.99
CA ARG A 105 -8.46 -5.75 1.98
C ARG A 105 -8.22 -6.65 3.21
N PRO A 106 -7.71 -7.90 3.08
CA PRO A 106 -7.42 -8.74 4.24
C PRO A 106 -6.44 -8.09 5.22
N TYR A 107 -5.45 -7.35 4.72
CA TYR A 107 -4.36 -6.79 5.51
C TYR A 107 -4.66 -5.42 6.13
N ILE A 108 -5.72 -4.75 5.71
CA ILE A 108 -6.05 -3.39 6.18
C ILE A 108 -7.31 -3.34 7.06
N LYS A 109 -8.01 -4.47 7.25
CA LYS A 109 -9.33 -4.52 7.91
C LYS A 109 -9.35 -3.83 9.29
N ASP A 110 -8.33 -4.07 10.11
CA ASP A 110 -8.26 -3.55 11.48
C ASP A 110 -7.84 -2.08 11.47
N ALA A 111 -6.90 -1.70 10.60
CA ALA A 111 -6.51 -0.32 10.35
C ALA A 111 -7.68 0.57 9.91
N LEU A 112 -8.60 0.04 9.07
CA LEU A 112 -9.83 0.74 8.70
C LEU A 112 -10.71 1.03 9.93
N GLY A 113 -10.70 0.16 10.94
CA GLY A 113 -11.39 0.39 12.22
C GLY A 113 -10.84 1.64 12.92
N PHE A 114 -9.52 1.77 13.01
CA PHE A 114 -8.87 2.93 13.63
C PHE A 114 -9.09 4.23 12.83
N LEU A 115 -9.00 4.18 11.50
CA LEU A 115 -9.20 5.36 10.66
C LEU A 115 -10.63 5.93 10.74
N ARG A 116 -11.63 5.14 11.14
CA ARG A 116 -13.01 5.63 11.31
C ARG A 116 -13.18 6.61 12.47
N VAL A 117 -12.22 6.73 13.36
CA VAL A 117 -12.34 7.56 14.58
C VAL A 117 -12.18 9.05 14.25
N THR A 118 -11.41 9.41 13.23
CA THR A 118 -11.12 10.80 12.86
C THR A 118 -11.76 11.18 11.52
N GLN A 119 -11.95 12.48 11.27
CA GLN A 119 -12.45 12.95 9.97
C GLN A 119 -11.43 12.71 8.85
N ASP A 120 -10.15 12.97 9.12
CA ASP A 120 -9.07 12.72 8.14
C ASP A 120 -8.97 11.23 7.81
N GLY A 121 -9.08 10.35 8.80
CA GLY A 121 -9.08 8.91 8.56
C GLY A 121 -10.29 8.45 7.72
N LYS A 122 -11.48 9.01 7.96
CA LYS A 122 -12.65 8.77 7.10
C LYS A 122 -12.44 9.25 5.66
N ALA A 123 -11.72 10.35 5.45
CA ALA A 123 -11.38 10.83 4.13
C ALA A 123 -10.45 9.85 3.39
N TRP A 124 -9.45 9.29 4.06
CA TRP A 124 -8.61 8.21 3.50
C TRP A 124 -9.43 6.98 3.11
N ILE A 125 -10.37 6.57 3.97
CA ILE A 125 -11.29 5.45 3.66
C ILE A 125 -12.14 5.77 2.42
N ALA A 126 -12.68 6.99 2.33
CA ALA A 126 -13.51 7.41 1.20
C ALA A 126 -12.72 7.43 -0.11
N ASN A 127 -11.49 7.96 -0.10
CA ASN A 127 -10.63 7.97 -1.29
C ASN A 127 -10.26 6.55 -1.73
N LEU A 128 -9.92 5.68 -0.79
CA LEU A 128 -9.59 4.28 -1.06
C LEU A 128 -10.73 3.56 -1.77
N TYR A 129 -11.94 3.61 -1.21
CA TYR A 129 -13.11 2.98 -1.85
C TYR A 129 -13.54 3.70 -3.12
N GLY A 130 -13.36 5.02 -3.19
CA GLY A 130 -13.62 5.82 -4.38
C GLY A 130 -12.74 5.42 -5.56
N ASN A 131 -11.45 5.15 -5.33
CA ASN A 131 -10.53 4.66 -6.35
C ASN A 131 -10.93 3.27 -6.86
N VAL A 132 -11.32 2.36 -5.96
CA VAL A 132 -11.80 1.01 -6.32
C VAL A 132 -13.06 1.12 -7.17
N PHE A 133 -14.03 1.91 -6.73
CA PHE A 133 -15.28 2.13 -7.46
C PHE A 133 -15.02 2.74 -8.86
N ALA A 134 -14.16 3.75 -8.95
CA ALA A 134 -13.83 4.38 -10.23
C ALA A 134 -13.12 3.40 -11.18
N ALA A 135 -12.26 2.52 -10.67
CA ALA A 135 -11.65 1.46 -11.47
C ALA A 135 -12.68 0.42 -11.96
N GLU A 136 -13.61 -0.01 -11.09
CA GLU A 136 -14.68 -0.97 -11.44
C GLU A 136 -15.61 -0.45 -12.54
N HIS A 137 -15.84 0.87 -12.60
CA HIS A 137 -16.82 1.49 -13.49
C HIS A 137 -16.18 2.28 -14.66
N GLY A 138 -14.86 2.21 -14.82
CA GLY A 138 -14.13 2.96 -15.85
C GLY A 138 -14.24 4.49 -15.73
N ALA A 139 -14.66 5.00 -14.57
CA ALA A 139 -14.80 6.43 -14.32
C ALA A 139 -13.42 7.10 -14.12
N PRO A 140 -13.26 8.39 -14.46
CA PRO A 140 -12.12 9.16 -13.98
C PRO A 140 -12.11 9.16 -12.45
N GLY A 141 -10.93 9.05 -11.82
CA GLY A 141 -10.80 9.10 -10.36
C GLY A 141 -11.35 10.41 -9.78
N LEU A 142 -11.67 10.43 -8.48
CA LEU A 142 -12.29 11.54 -7.76
C LEU A 142 -11.45 12.83 -7.64
N GLY A 143 -10.40 12.99 -8.45
CA GLY A 143 -9.58 14.19 -8.47
C GLY A 143 -10.41 15.44 -8.73
N ARG A 144 -10.30 16.44 -7.84
CA ARG A 144 -10.94 17.75 -8.04
C ARG A 144 -10.46 18.34 -9.37
N PRO A 145 -11.37 18.85 -10.23
CA PRO A 145 -10.96 19.66 -11.37
C PRO A 145 -10.29 20.93 -10.84
N GLY A 146 -9.08 21.20 -11.35
CA GLY A 146 -8.38 22.47 -11.17
C GLY A 146 -8.91 23.57 -12.07
#